data_AF-A0A4Q8M3C6-F1
#
_entry.id   AF-A0A4Q8M3C6-F1
#
_cell.length_a   1.000
_cell.length_b   1.000
_cell.length_c   1.000
_cell.angle_alpha   90.00
_cell.angle_beta   90.00
_cell.angle_gamma   90.00
#
_symmetry.space_group_name_H-M   'P 1'
#
loop_
_entity.id
_entity.type
_entity.pdbx_description
1 polymer ?
#
loop_
_entity_poly.entity_id
_entity_poly.type
_entity_poly.pdbx_seq_one_letter_code
_entity_poly.pdbx_strand_id
1 'polypeptide(L)'
;MREDRLKAALVPWMRVETWHTFDGLDEQRFHRALAAALEVVGTPADAFEFETAMLALARQHYGEVTVEQLKVIDVYAQLAETISLYLHNTRA
;
A
#
# COMPACT_ATOMS: atom_id res chain seq x y z
N MET A 1 -0.21 -8.88 -14.65
CA MET A 1 0.29 -10.15 -14.05
C MET A 1 0.99 -9.98 -12.69
N ARG A 2 1.89 -8.99 -12.47
CA ARG A 2 2.46 -8.67 -11.14
C ARG A 2 1.70 -7.54 -10.44
N GLU A 3 1.47 -6.43 -11.14
CA GLU A 3 0.69 -5.28 -10.67
C GLU A 3 -0.72 -5.68 -10.20
N ASP A 4 -1.43 -6.53 -10.94
CA ASP A 4 -2.77 -7.01 -10.53
C ASP A 4 -2.75 -7.80 -9.22
N ARG A 5 -1.66 -8.54 -8.96
CA ARG A 5 -1.49 -9.30 -7.72
C ARG A 5 -1.13 -8.39 -6.55
N LEU A 6 -0.32 -7.35 -6.79
CA LEU A 6 -0.07 -6.30 -5.82
C LEU A 6 -1.37 -5.58 -5.44
N LYS A 7 -2.16 -5.17 -6.43
CA LYS A 7 -3.49 -4.57 -6.19
C LYS A 7 -4.39 -5.53 -5.40
N ALA A 8 -4.46 -6.80 -5.79
CA ALA A 8 -5.24 -7.79 -5.07
C ALA A 8 -4.81 -7.96 -3.59
N ALA A 9 -3.51 -7.86 -3.29
CA ALA A 9 -2.99 -7.88 -1.93
C ALA A 9 -3.36 -6.63 -1.11
N LEU A 10 -3.47 -5.47 -1.77
CA LEU A 10 -3.82 -4.18 -1.14
C LEU A 10 -5.34 -3.97 -0.97
N VAL A 11 -6.17 -4.65 -1.75
CA VAL A 11 -7.65 -4.54 -1.70
C VAL A 11 -8.24 -4.69 -0.28
N PRO A 12 -7.83 -5.64 0.58
CA PRO A 12 -8.41 -5.79 1.92
C PRO A 12 -8.32 -4.53 2.79
N TRP A 13 -7.30 -3.69 2.56
CA TRP A 13 -7.14 -2.40 3.22
C TRP A 13 -7.87 -1.30 2.44
N MET A 14 -7.57 -1.13 1.15
CA MET A 14 -8.06 0.02 0.38
C MET A 14 -9.54 0.02 0.05
N ARG A 15 -10.22 -1.14 0.13
CA ARG A 15 -11.69 -1.22 -0.07
C ARG A 15 -12.51 -0.60 1.07
N VAL A 16 -11.89 -0.32 2.21
CA VAL A 16 -12.55 0.28 3.38
C VAL A 16 -12.33 1.79 3.33
N GLU A 17 -13.40 2.59 3.28
CA GLU A 17 -13.34 4.03 3.03
C GLU A 17 -12.39 4.78 3.98
N THR A 18 -12.24 4.30 5.22
CA THR A 18 -11.39 4.91 6.25
C THR A 18 -9.88 4.74 6.01
N TRP A 19 -9.45 4.06 4.94
CA TRP A 19 -8.03 3.79 4.61
C TRP A 19 -7.11 5.01 4.68
N HIS A 20 -7.66 6.21 4.48
CA HIS A 20 -6.94 7.49 4.44
C HIS A 20 -6.93 8.26 5.78
N THR A 21 -7.51 7.71 6.85
CA THR A 21 -7.75 8.42 8.12
C THR A 21 -6.63 8.28 9.17
N PHE A 22 -5.68 7.37 8.95
CA PHE A 22 -4.65 6.99 9.93
C PHE A 22 -5.22 6.52 11.28
N ASP A 23 -6.45 5.99 11.28
CA ASP A 23 -6.97 5.28 12.45
C ASP A 23 -6.14 4.01 12.70
N GLY A 24 -5.94 3.65 13.97
CA GLY A 24 -5.12 2.51 14.35
C GLY A 24 -5.62 1.16 13.79
N LEU A 25 -6.92 1.02 13.48
CA LEU A 25 -7.43 -0.15 12.79
C LEU A 25 -7.07 -0.16 11.30
N ASP A 26 -7.00 1.00 10.67
CA ASP A 26 -6.60 1.14 9.27
C ASP A 26 -5.11 0.91 9.08
N GLU A 27 -4.27 1.41 9.99
CA GLU A 27 -2.84 1.08 10.00
C GLU A 27 -2.61 -0.44 10.13
N GLN A 28 -3.36 -1.12 11.01
CA GLN A 28 -3.29 -2.59 11.12
C GLN A 28 -3.71 -3.30 9.83
N ARG A 29 -4.75 -2.80 9.14
CA ARG A 29 -5.17 -3.34 7.84
C ARG A 29 -4.08 -3.13 6.79
N PHE A 30 -3.48 -1.94 6.76
CA PHE A 30 -2.35 -1.61 5.89
C PHE A 30 -1.21 -2.59 6.11
N HIS A 31 -0.74 -2.80 7.35
CA HIS A 31 0.39 -3.70 7.61
C HIS A 31 0.11 -5.16 7.22
N ARG A 32 -1.12 -5.65 7.42
CA ARG A 32 -1.53 -7.00 6.96
C ARG A 32 -1.53 -7.10 5.43
N ALA A 33 -2.05 -6.07 4.76
CA ALA A 33 -2.04 -5.99 3.30
C ALA A 33 -0.61 -5.87 2.75
N LEU A 34 0.25 -5.08 3.40
CA LEU A 34 1.65 -4.91 3.05
C LEU A 34 2.43 -6.22 3.16
N ALA A 35 2.23 -7.00 4.22
CA ALA A 35 2.86 -8.31 4.35
C ALA A 35 2.51 -9.22 3.15
N ALA A 36 1.23 -9.28 2.77
CA ALA A 36 0.80 -10.03 1.58
C ALA A 36 1.37 -9.45 0.27
N ALA A 37 1.47 -8.12 0.17
CA ALA A 37 2.03 -7.44 -0.99
C ALA A 37 3.53 -7.74 -1.16
N LEU A 38 4.30 -7.76 -0.07
CA LEU A 38 5.74 -8.06 -0.11
C LEU A 38 6.04 -9.52 -0.51
N GLU A 39 5.12 -10.46 -0.25
CA GLU A 39 5.23 -11.82 -0.82
C GLU A 39 5.04 -11.84 -2.35
N VAL A 40 4.38 -10.82 -2.92
CA VAL A 40 4.18 -10.67 -4.37
C VAL A 40 5.34 -9.93 -5.03
N VAL A 41 5.78 -8.81 -4.45
CA VAL A 41 6.79 -7.94 -5.07
C VAL A 41 8.22 -8.22 -4.60
N GLY A 42 8.39 -8.90 -3.46
CA GLY A 42 9.69 -9.14 -2.85
C GLY A 42 10.19 -7.94 -2.02
N THR A 43 11.41 -8.07 -1.50
CA THR A 43 12.09 -7.04 -0.70
C THR A 43 13.52 -6.85 -1.23
N PRO A 44 14.00 -5.61 -1.46
CA PRO A 44 13.28 -4.36 -1.25
C PRO A 44 12.21 -4.12 -2.32
N ALA A 45 11.18 -3.37 -1.96
CA ALA A 45 10.12 -2.96 -2.85
C ALA A 45 10.19 -1.45 -3.12
N ASP A 46 9.71 -1.05 -4.29
CA ASP A 46 9.76 0.33 -4.78
C ASP A 46 8.49 1.09 -4.39
N ALA A 47 8.64 2.26 -3.75
CA ALA A 47 7.52 3.13 -3.40
C ALA A 47 6.65 3.48 -4.62
N PHE A 48 7.25 3.68 -5.81
CA PHE A 48 6.50 4.03 -7.02
C PHE A 48 5.54 2.92 -7.48
N GLU A 49 5.91 1.65 -7.30
CA GLU A 49 5.05 0.50 -7.62
C GLU A 49 3.83 0.48 -6.68
N PHE A 50 4.02 0.78 -5.40
CA PHE A 50 2.95 0.90 -4.42
C PHE A 50 2.06 2.11 -4.67
N GLU A 51 2.62 3.29 -4.90
CA GLU A 51 1.88 4.52 -5.18
C GLU A 51 0.94 4.32 -6.38
N THR A 52 1.46 3.75 -7.47
CA THR A 52 0.69 3.46 -8.68
C THR A 52 -0.46 2.49 -8.41
N ALA A 53 -0.20 1.41 -7.66
CA ALA A 53 -1.22 0.42 -7.31
C ALA A 53 -2.31 1.00 -6.40
N MET A 54 -1.90 1.80 -5.41
CA MET A 54 -2.82 2.45 -4.47
C MET A 54 -3.70 3.49 -5.17
N LEU A 55 -3.12 4.33 -6.01
CA LEU A 55 -3.86 5.32 -6.78
C LEU A 55 -4.90 4.68 -7.70
N ALA A 56 -4.54 3.57 -8.36
CA ALA A 56 -5.47 2.83 -9.20
C ALA A 56 -6.64 2.25 -8.38
N LEU A 57 -6.36 1.69 -7.19
CA LEU A 57 -7.40 1.15 -6.30
C LEU A 57 -8.31 2.23 -5.71
N ALA A 58 -7.73 3.36 -5.29
CA ALA A 58 -8.49 4.50 -4.80
C ALA A 58 -9.47 5.00 -5.87
N ARG A 59 -9.00 5.13 -7.12
CA ARG A 59 -9.85 5.49 -8.26
C ARG A 59 -10.93 4.46 -8.56
N GLN A 60 -10.57 3.18 -8.49
CA GLN A 60 -11.51 2.08 -8.73
C GLN A 60 -12.64 2.03 -7.70
N HIS A 61 -12.36 2.33 -6.42
CA HIS A 61 -13.33 2.20 -5.34
C HIS A 61 -14.10 3.49 -5.04
N TYR A 62 -13.47 4.66 -5.22
CA TYR A 62 -14.02 5.95 -4.76
C TYR A 62 -14.11 7.03 -5.84
N GLY A 63 -13.59 6.79 -7.05
CA GLY A 63 -13.65 7.77 -8.15
C GLY A 63 -12.51 8.79 -8.12
N GLU A 64 -12.82 10.09 -8.17
CA GLU A 64 -11.78 11.11 -8.09
C GLU A 64 -11.11 11.12 -6.71
N VAL A 65 -9.78 11.20 -6.72
CA VAL A 65 -8.95 11.19 -5.52
C VAL A 65 -8.55 12.62 -5.18
N THR A 66 -8.80 13.05 -3.94
CA THR A 66 -8.49 14.43 -3.51
C THR A 66 -6.98 14.64 -3.33
N VAL A 67 -6.56 15.90 -3.25
CA VAL A 67 -5.15 16.26 -2.96
C VAL A 67 -4.70 15.69 -1.61
N GLU A 68 -5.57 15.67 -0.61
CA GLU A 68 -5.30 15.07 0.69
C GLU A 68 -5.09 13.57 0.56
N GLN A 69 -5.97 12.87 -0.15
CA GLN A 69 -5.85 11.42 -0.37
C GLN A 69 -4.59 11.05 -1.16
N LEU A 70 -4.17 11.87 -2.12
CA LEU A 70 -2.90 11.69 -2.84
C LEU A 70 -1.70 11.77 -1.89
N LYS A 71 -1.69 12.71 -0.94
CA LYS A 71 -0.63 12.78 0.08
C LYS A 71 -0.61 11.55 0.97
N VAL A 72 -1.79 11.02 1.32
CA VAL A 72 -1.87 9.79 2.13
C VAL A 72 -1.34 8.58 1.37
N ILE A 73 -1.61 8.48 0.07
CA ILE A 73 -1.04 7.43 -0.79
C ILE A 73 0.49 7.51 -0.81
N ASP A 74 1.06 8.71 -1.01
CA ASP A 74 2.52 8.92 -0.98
C ASP A 74 3.14 8.48 0.36
N VAL A 75 2.52 8.88 1.48
CA VAL A 75 2.97 8.47 2.82
C VAL A 75 2.99 6.95 3.00
N TYR A 76 1.92 6.25 2.62
CA TYR A 76 1.86 4.79 2.76
C TYR A 76 2.79 4.06 1.77
N ALA A 77 3.02 4.61 0.58
CA ALA A 77 3.95 4.07 -0.39
C ALA A 77 5.42 4.16 0.12
N GLN A 78 5.82 5.32 0.65
CA GLN A 78 7.14 5.50 1.27
C GLN A 78 7.32 4.61 2.50
N LEU A 79 6.26 4.43 3.30
CA LEU A 79 6.28 3.54 4.45
C LEU A 79 6.47 2.07 4.02
N ALA A 80 5.80 1.64 2.94
CA ALA A 80 5.97 0.30 2.38
C ALA A 80 7.41 0.03 1.94
N GLU A 81 8.02 0.98 1.22
CA GLU A 81 9.43 0.92 0.83
C GLU A 81 10.34 0.85 2.06
N THR A 82 10.17 1.74 3.03
CA THR A 82 10.98 1.80 4.27
C THR A 82 10.94 0.47 5.03
N ILE A 83 9.75 -0.10 5.21
CA ILE A 83 9.58 -1.40 5.88
C ILE A 83 10.24 -2.51 5.06
N SER A 84 10.07 -2.51 3.74
CA SER A 84 10.66 -3.52 2.86
C SER A 84 12.19 -3.49 2.91
N LEU A 85 12.80 -2.29 2.98
CA LEU A 85 14.24 -2.08 3.11
C LEU A 85 14.73 -2.58 4.46
N TYR A 86 14.03 -2.26 5.54
CA TYR A 86 14.35 -2.77 6.87
C TYR A 86 14.32 -4.30 6.89
N LEU A 87 13.27 -4.93 6.36
CA LEU A 87 13.16 -6.39 6.29
C LEU A 87 14.24 -7.02 5.41
N HIS A 88 14.57 -6.40 4.28
CA HIS A 88 15.67 -6.86 3.42
C HIS A 88 17.01 -6.84 4.18
N ASN A 89 17.30 -5.75 4.89
CA ASN A 89 18.57 -5.54 5.58
C ASN A 89 18.70 -6.32 6.90
N THR A 90 17.59 -6.78 7.47
CA THR A 90 17.56 -7.52 8.75
C THR A 90 17.30 -9.02 8.59
N ARG A 91 17.04 -9.51 7.36
CA ARG A 91 17.01 -10.94 7.07
C ARG A 91 18.43 -11.51 7.20
N ALA A 92 18.60 -12.47 8.11
CA ALA A 92 19.84 -13.22 8.34
C ALA A 92 20.09 -14.29 7.27
#